data_AF-A0A2V2WK24-F1
#
_entry.id   AF-A0A2V2WK24-F1
#
_cell.length_a   1.000
_cell.length_b   1.000
_cell.length_c   1.000
_cell.angle_alpha   90.00
_cell.angle_beta   90.00
_cell.angle_gamma   90.00
#
_symmetry.space_group_name_H-M   'P 1'
#
loop_
_entity.id
_entity.type
_entity.pdbx_description
1 polymer ?
#
loop_
_entity_poly.entity_id
_entity_poly.type
_entity_poly.pdbx_seq_one_letter_code
_entity_poly.pdbx_strand_id
1 'polypeptide(L)'
;MVQLDRARGREAIMRERHSFQAMRKTVLEERRRQRRQWIHQIREMNAKFPETVRPLAEERKKNCEQATAKEDAAERALAADVKMIEECLPRLISLEDIPVNPEETDIIRRQFDEVFTQEEQTYLASAEEERARKERLGRGLEVYRQRMLDDYVAKKNGKLHDAEATERHLSPVVDQVLN
;
A
#
# COMPACT_ATOMS: atom_id res chain seq x y z
N MET A 1 36.45 -26.38 14.54
CA MET A 1 35.27 -26.07 15.39
C MET A 1 34.25 -25.19 14.66
N VAL A 2 34.60 -23.98 14.19
CA VAL A 2 33.68 -23.04 13.51
C VAL A 2 32.96 -23.60 12.26
N GLN A 3 33.62 -24.43 11.45
CA GLN A 3 32.99 -25.02 10.25
C GLN A 3 31.95 -26.11 10.58
N LEU A 4 32.15 -26.86 11.66
CA LEU A 4 31.21 -27.89 12.15
C LEU A 4 29.93 -27.24 12.69
N ASP A 5 30.04 -26.12 13.39
CA ASP A 5 28.86 -25.36 13.84
C ASP A 5 28.06 -24.76 12.69
N ARG A 6 28.73 -24.29 11.62
CA ARG A 6 28.04 -23.84 10.40
C ARG A 6 27.32 -24.99 9.68
N ALA A 7 27.92 -26.18 9.64
CA ALA A 7 27.27 -27.36 9.04
C ALA A 7 26.03 -27.78 9.85
N ARG A 8 26.16 -27.85 11.18
CA ARG A 8 25.04 -28.13 12.10
C ARG A 8 23.92 -27.09 12.00
N GLY A 9 24.27 -25.81 11.87
CA GLY A 9 23.30 -24.73 11.66
C GLY A 9 22.53 -24.89 10.34
N ARG A 10 23.20 -25.23 9.24
CA ARG A 10 22.54 -25.49 7.96
C ARG A 10 21.62 -26.71 8.02
N GLU A 11 22.02 -27.78 8.69
CA GLU A 11 21.17 -28.96 8.89
C GLU A 11 19.93 -28.66 9.74
N ALA A 12 20.06 -27.83 10.78
CA ALA A 12 18.93 -27.40 11.60
C ALA A 12 17.92 -26.60 10.77
N ILE A 13 18.40 -25.64 9.96
CA ILE A 13 17.56 -24.85 9.05
C ILE A 13 16.84 -25.75 8.04
N MET A 14 17.52 -26.73 7.46
CA MET A 14 16.90 -27.67 6.51
C MET A 14 15.82 -28.52 7.19
N ARG A 15 16.09 -29.02 8.41
CA ARG A 15 15.10 -29.79 9.19
C ARG A 15 13.87 -28.96 9.54
N GLU A 16 14.06 -27.72 9.98
CA GLU A 16 12.95 -26.80 10.25
C GLU A 16 12.15 -26.51 8.98
N ARG A 17 12.83 -26.22 7.86
CA ARG A 17 12.15 -25.99 6.57
C ARG A 17 11.30 -27.19 6.15
N HIS A 18 11.82 -28.41 6.30
CA HIS A 18 11.05 -29.62 6.03
C HIS A 18 9.88 -29.80 7.00
N SER A 19 10.06 -29.51 8.28
CA SER A 19 8.99 -29.53 9.28
C SER A 19 7.86 -28.55 8.93
N PHE A 20 8.20 -27.31 8.59
CA PHE A 20 7.23 -26.30 8.15
C PHE A 20 6.53 -26.68 6.84
N GLN A 21 7.25 -27.26 5.88
CA GLN A 21 6.63 -27.76 4.65
C GLN A 21 5.66 -28.90 4.92
N ALA A 22 6.00 -29.84 5.80
CA ALA A 22 5.12 -30.93 6.19
C ALA A 22 3.85 -30.40 6.87
N MET A 23 3.99 -29.46 7.82
CA MET A 23 2.87 -28.80 8.48
C MET A 23 1.97 -28.03 7.51
N ARG A 24 2.55 -27.35 6.50
CA ARG A 24 1.76 -26.69 5.45
C ARG A 24 0.95 -27.69 4.63
N LYS A 25 1.54 -28.83 4.27
CA LYS A 25 0.82 -29.89 3.53
C LYS A 25 -0.38 -30.42 4.32
N THR A 26 -0.22 -30.71 5.61
CA THR A 26 -1.32 -31.23 6.44
C THR A 26 -2.47 -30.22 6.57
N VAL A 27 -2.17 -28.93 6.76
CA VAL A 27 -3.19 -27.87 6.82
C VAL A 27 -3.94 -27.74 5.48
N LEU A 28 -3.23 -27.84 4.35
CA LEU A 28 -3.86 -27.80 3.02
C LEU A 28 -4.74 -29.03 2.76
N GLU A 29 -4.29 -30.22 3.17
CA GLU A 29 -5.07 -31.45 3.04
C GLU A 29 -6.36 -31.40 3.86
N GLU A 30 -6.29 -30.88 5.09
CA GLU A 30 -7.47 -30.72 5.95
C GLU A 30 -8.44 -29.69 5.34
N ARG A 31 -7.95 -28.56 4.80
CA ARG A 31 -8.81 -27.62 4.07
C ARG A 31 -9.44 -28.23 2.82
N ARG A 32 -8.70 -29.02 2.04
CA ARG A 32 -9.24 -29.76 0.89
C ARG A 32 -10.32 -30.76 1.33
N ARG A 33 -10.15 -31.39 2.50
CA ARG A 33 -11.14 -32.30 3.09
C ARG A 33 -12.42 -31.55 3.49
N GLN A 34 -12.30 -30.41 4.17
CA GLN A 34 -13.44 -29.57 4.54
C GLN A 34 -14.20 -29.09 3.30
N ARG A 35 -13.49 -28.64 2.26
CA ARG A 35 -14.12 -28.25 0.98
C ARG A 35 -14.87 -29.40 0.34
N ARG A 36 -14.30 -30.62 0.33
CA ARG A 36 -15.01 -31.81 -0.15
C ARG A 36 -16.29 -32.07 0.63
N GLN A 37 -16.28 -31.90 1.95
CA GLN A 37 -17.47 -32.05 2.80
C GLN A 37 -18.54 -31.00 2.48
N TRP A 38 -18.17 -29.72 2.38
CA TRP A 38 -19.11 -28.67 1.99
C TRP A 38 -19.68 -28.87 0.59
N ILE A 39 -18.85 -29.26 -0.37
CA ILE A 39 -19.30 -29.57 -1.73
C ILE A 39 -20.29 -30.73 -1.72
N HIS A 40 -20.04 -31.75 -0.91
CA HIS A 40 -20.96 -32.87 -0.76
C HIS A 40 -22.31 -32.40 -0.20
N GLN A 41 -22.32 -31.60 0.86
CA GLN A 41 -23.53 -31.03 1.44
C GLN A 41 -24.30 -30.15 0.44
N ILE A 42 -23.60 -29.32 -0.34
CA ILE A 42 -24.23 -28.49 -1.38
C ILE A 42 -24.86 -29.37 -2.45
N ARG A 43 -24.18 -30.44 -2.89
CA ARG A 43 -24.74 -31.39 -3.86
C ARG A 43 -25.97 -32.11 -3.31
N GLU A 44 -25.95 -32.54 -2.05
CA GLU A 44 -27.11 -33.15 -1.41
C GLU A 44 -28.29 -32.18 -1.32
N MET A 45 -28.04 -30.91 -1.01
CA MET A 45 -29.07 -29.87 -0.98
C MET A 45 -29.64 -29.60 -2.37
N ASN A 46 -28.78 -29.47 -3.38
CA ASN A 46 -29.17 -29.26 -4.78
C ASN A 46 -29.99 -30.45 -5.32
N ALA A 47 -29.64 -31.68 -4.95
CA ALA A 47 -30.35 -32.89 -5.37
C ALA A 47 -31.77 -32.99 -4.79
N LYS A 48 -32.01 -32.43 -3.60
CA LYS A 48 -33.34 -32.36 -2.98
C LYS A 48 -34.23 -31.27 -3.58
N PHE A 49 -33.64 -30.30 -4.27
CA PHE A 49 -34.38 -29.16 -4.79
C PHE A 49 -35.48 -29.56 -5.81
N PRO A 50 -35.20 -30.43 -6.81
CA PRO A 50 -36.23 -31.00 -7.68
C PRO A 50 -37.33 -31.75 -6.92
N GLU A 51 -37.00 -32.40 -5.80
CA GLU A 51 -37.98 -33.11 -4.97
C GLU A 51 -38.94 -32.16 -4.25
N THR A 52 -38.52 -30.94 -3.93
CA THR A 52 -39.41 -29.89 -3.40
C THR A 52 -40.27 -29.21 -4.46
N VAL A 53 -39.80 -29.10 -5.71
CA VAL A 53 -40.55 -28.44 -6.80
C VAL A 53 -41.58 -29.39 -7.44
N ARG A 54 -41.26 -30.68 -7.54
CA ARG A 54 -42.11 -31.70 -8.17
C ARG A 54 -43.54 -31.80 -7.58
N PRO A 55 -43.77 -31.76 -6.25
CA PRO A 55 -45.10 -31.79 -5.67
C PRO A 55 -45.99 -30.64 -6.15
N LEU A 56 -45.43 -29.43 -6.33
CA LEU A 56 -46.18 -28.27 -6.83
C LEU A 56 -46.67 -28.49 -8.26
N ALA A 57 -45.82 -29.10 -9.11
CA ALA A 57 -46.21 -29.47 -10.47
C ALA A 57 -47.26 -30.60 -10.49
N GLU A 58 -47.20 -31.55 -9.55
CA GLU A 58 -48.18 -32.62 -9.42
C GLU A 58 -49.53 -32.13 -8.87
N GLU A 59 -49.54 -31.17 -7.94
CA GLU A 59 -50.77 -30.54 -7.44
C GLU A 59 -51.48 -29.72 -8.52
N ARG A 60 -50.74 -28.94 -9.31
CA ARG A 60 -51.31 -28.22 -10.47
C ARG A 60 -51.98 -29.18 -11.46
N LYS A 61 -51.34 -30.32 -11.76
CA LYS A 61 -51.93 -31.36 -12.62
C LYS A 61 -53.20 -31.94 -12.04
N LYS A 62 -53.28 -32.17 -10.71
CA LYS A 62 -54.49 -32.64 -10.03
C LYS A 62 -55.63 -31.62 -10.08
N ASN A 63 -55.30 -30.33 -10.01
CA ASN A 63 -56.26 -29.22 -10.05
C ASN A 63 -56.62 -28.76 -11.47
N CYS A 64 -56.07 -29.39 -12.53
CA CYS A 64 -56.19 -28.97 -13.92
C CYS A 64 -55.69 -27.53 -14.20
N GLU A 65 -54.75 -27.05 -13.37
CA GLU A 65 -54.15 -25.73 -13.48
C GLU A 65 -52.87 -25.78 -14.33
N GLN A 66 -52.65 -24.77 -15.16
CA GLN A 66 -51.39 -24.58 -15.88
C GLN A 66 -50.43 -23.71 -15.07
N ALA A 67 -49.14 -24.00 -15.16
CA ALA A 67 -48.11 -23.13 -14.60
C ALA A 67 -48.18 -21.76 -15.29
N THR A 68 -48.06 -20.69 -14.50
CA THR A 68 -47.95 -19.35 -15.06
C THR A 68 -46.57 -19.16 -15.69
N ALA A 69 -46.47 -18.28 -16.70
CA ALA A 69 -45.20 -17.97 -17.35
C ALA A 69 -44.11 -17.49 -16.37
N LYS A 70 -44.50 -16.88 -15.24
CA LYS A 70 -43.58 -16.44 -14.18
C LYS A 70 -43.03 -17.63 -13.38
N GLU A 71 -43.87 -18.61 -13.07
CA GLU A 71 -43.47 -19.81 -12.34
C GLU A 71 -42.54 -20.69 -13.20
N ASP A 72 -42.86 -20.88 -14.48
CA ASP A 72 -41.99 -21.62 -15.41
C ASP A 72 -40.64 -20.93 -15.61
N ALA A 73 -40.62 -19.60 -15.66
CA ALA A 73 -39.39 -18.83 -15.75
C ALA A 73 -38.54 -18.96 -14.47
N ALA A 74 -39.17 -18.94 -13.29
CA ALA A 74 -38.49 -19.13 -12.02
C ALA A 74 -37.90 -20.54 -11.89
N GLU A 75 -38.66 -21.58 -12.24
CA GLU A 75 -38.18 -22.97 -12.20
C GLU A 75 -36.99 -23.19 -13.15
N ARG A 76 -37.05 -22.63 -14.36
CA ARG A 76 -35.92 -22.67 -15.31
C ARG A 76 -34.69 -21.91 -14.81
N ALA A 77 -34.88 -20.74 -14.19
CA ALA A 77 -33.78 -19.98 -13.60
C ALA A 77 -33.11 -20.76 -12.47
N LEU A 78 -33.90 -21.35 -11.57
CA LEU A 78 -33.40 -22.18 -10.46
C LEU A 78 -32.64 -23.40 -10.96
N ALA A 79 -33.13 -24.10 -11.98
CA ALA A 79 -32.42 -25.23 -12.60
C ALA A 79 -31.09 -24.79 -13.24
N ALA A 80 -31.06 -23.61 -13.87
CA ALA A 80 -29.83 -23.04 -14.42
C ALA A 80 -28.82 -22.68 -13.33
N ASP A 81 -29.28 -22.11 -12.21
CA ASP A 81 -28.44 -21.77 -11.07
C ASP A 81 -27.83 -23.01 -10.42
N VAL A 82 -28.63 -24.06 -10.20
CA VAL A 82 -28.15 -25.36 -9.69
C VAL A 82 -27.05 -25.93 -10.59
N LYS A 83 -27.28 -25.91 -11.91
CA LYS A 83 -26.31 -26.39 -12.90
C LYS A 83 -25.01 -25.57 -12.86
N MET A 84 -25.12 -24.25 -12.85
CA MET A 84 -23.97 -23.36 -12.76
C MET A 84 -23.16 -23.59 -11.48
N ILE A 85 -23.84 -23.78 -10.34
CA ILE A 85 -23.19 -24.12 -9.07
C ILE A 85 -22.43 -25.45 -9.22
N GLU A 86 -23.07 -26.49 -9.75
CA GLU A 86 -22.46 -27.81 -9.93
C GLU A 86 -21.20 -27.79 -10.81
N GLU A 87 -21.17 -26.95 -11.84
CA GLU A 87 -20.00 -26.74 -12.71
C GLU A 87 -18.83 -26.07 -11.97
N CYS A 88 -19.13 -25.20 -11.00
CA CYS A 88 -18.12 -24.48 -10.21
C CYS A 88 -17.53 -25.32 -9.07
N LEU A 89 -18.32 -26.20 -8.44
CA LEU A 89 -17.91 -26.94 -7.23
C LEU A 89 -16.58 -27.70 -7.38
N PRO A 90 -16.28 -28.41 -8.48
CA PRO A 90 -14.99 -29.11 -8.63
C PRO A 90 -13.78 -28.18 -8.58
N ARG A 91 -13.89 -26.95 -9.12
CA ARG A 91 -12.80 -25.97 -9.17
C ARG A 91 -12.41 -25.46 -7.78
N LEU A 92 -13.35 -25.47 -6.83
CA LEU A 92 -13.12 -25.02 -5.46
C LEU A 92 -12.24 -26.00 -4.66
N ILE A 93 -12.22 -27.30 -5.03
CA ILE A 93 -11.34 -28.29 -4.39
C ILE A 93 -9.87 -28.03 -4.75
N SER A 94 -9.62 -27.65 -6.00
CA SER A 94 -8.29 -27.38 -6.54
C SER A 94 -7.73 -26.00 -6.21
N LEU A 95 -8.51 -25.11 -5.63
CA LEU A 95 -8.06 -23.77 -5.25
C LEU A 95 -6.95 -23.88 -4.19
N GLU A 96 -5.72 -23.43 -4.48
CA GLU A 96 -4.64 -23.40 -3.49
C GLU A 96 -4.65 -22.08 -2.72
N ASP A 97 -4.51 -22.12 -1.40
CA ASP A 97 -4.46 -20.93 -0.53
C ASP A 97 -3.05 -20.31 -0.46
N ILE A 98 -2.09 -20.93 -1.14
CA ILE A 98 -0.69 -20.53 -1.20
C ILE A 98 -0.38 -20.28 -2.68
N PRO A 99 0.46 -19.29 -3.03
CA PRO A 99 0.90 -19.10 -4.40
C PRO A 99 1.43 -20.42 -4.98
N VAL A 100 0.86 -20.79 -6.13
CA VAL A 100 1.12 -22.05 -6.85
C VAL A 100 2.60 -22.22 -7.17
N ASN A 101 3.31 -21.09 -7.36
CA ASN A 101 4.75 -21.07 -7.57
C ASN A 101 5.46 -20.08 -6.60
N PRO A 102 6.12 -20.56 -5.55
CA PRO A 102 6.86 -19.71 -4.62
C PRO A 102 8.09 -19.05 -5.26
N GLU A 103 8.67 -19.66 -6.29
CA GLU A 103 9.85 -19.14 -6.99
C GLU A 103 9.48 -17.96 -7.89
N GLU A 104 8.37 -18.06 -8.63
CA GLU A 104 7.80 -16.92 -9.36
C GLU A 104 7.41 -15.78 -8.41
N THR A 105 6.85 -16.12 -7.25
CA THR A 105 6.49 -15.12 -6.22
C THR A 105 7.74 -14.41 -5.69
N ASP A 106 8.82 -15.14 -5.43
CA ASP A 106 10.10 -14.57 -5.01
C ASP A 106 10.76 -13.73 -6.12
N ILE A 107 10.62 -14.12 -7.39
CA ILE A 107 11.10 -13.33 -8.54
C ILE A 107 10.35 -12.00 -8.61
N ILE A 108 9.02 -12.03 -8.54
CA ILE A 108 8.17 -10.83 -8.54
C ILE A 108 8.56 -9.92 -7.37
N ARG A 109 8.73 -10.49 -6.16
CA ARG A 109 9.14 -9.72 -4.99
C ARG A 109 10.47 -8.99 -5.20
N ARG A 110 11.48 -9.68 -5.75
CA ARG A 110 12.79 -9.07 -6.04
C ARG A 110 12.69 -7.95 -7.08
N GLN A 111 11.85 -8.10 -8.10
CA GLN A 111 11.62 -7.04 -9.09
C GLN A 111 11.03 -5.79 -8.44
N PHE A 112 10.08 -5.96 -7.52
CA PHE A 112 9.55 -4.83 -6.75
C PHE A 112 10.61 -4.20 -5.85
N ASP A 113 11.37 -5.01 -5.10
CA ASP A 113 12.45 -4.51 -4.23
C ASP A 113 13.45 -3.64 -5.02
N GLU A 114 13.82 -4.05 -6.24
CA GLU A 114 14.72 -3.31 -7.12
C GLU A 114 14.11 -1.97 -7.60
N VAL A 115 12.85 -1.99 -8.04
CA VAL A 115 12.14 -0.76 -8.45
C VAL A 115 12.02 0.23 -7.30
N PHE A 116 11.62 -0.22 -6.12
CA PHE A 116 11.49 0.64 -4.94
C PHE A 116 12.85 1.24 -4.52
N THR A 117 13.93 0.45 -4.60
CA THR A 117 15.28 0.95 -4.29
C THR A 117 15.71 2.05 -5.27
N GLN A 118 15.44 1.88 -6.57
CA GLN A 118 15.76 2.89 -7.58
C GLN A 118 14.94 4.18 -7.41
N GLU A 119 13.65 4.05 -7.12
CA GLU A 119 12.76 5.18 -6.90
C GLU A 119 13.13 5.96 -5.62
N GLU A 120 13.47 5.25 -4.54
CA GLU A 120 13.96 5.84 -3.29
C GLU A 120 15.24 6.67 -3.53
N GLN A 121 16.22 6.12 -4.26
CA GLN A 121 17.45 6.84 -4.59
C GLN A 121 17.16 8.11 -5.40
N THR A 122 16.27 8.02 -6.38
CA THR A 122 15.87 9.15 -7.22
C THR A 122 15.19 10.25 -6.40
N TYR A 123 14.29 9.86 -5.49
CA TYR A 123 13.62 10.78 -4.58
C TYR A 123 14.60 11.47 -3.64
N LEU A 124 15.53 10.71 -3.04
CA LEU A 124 16.54 11.26 -2.13
C LEU A 124 17.47 12.24 -2.85
N ALA A 125 17.93 11.92 -4.06
CA ALA A 125 18.74 12.83 -4.88
C ALA A 125 17.99 14.15 -5.15
N SER A 126 16.72 14.06 -5.56
CA SER A 126 15.88 15.25 -5.79
C SER A 126 15.69 16.09 -4.52
N ALA A 127 15.52 15.43 -3.37
CA ALA A 127 15.38 16.10 -2.07
C ALA A 127 16.67 16.81 -1.64
N GLU A 128 17.83 16.21 -1.91
CA GLU A 128 19.15 16.82 -1.65
C GLU A 128 19.39 18.04 -2.54
N GLU A 129 19.07 17.96 -3.83
CA GLU A 129 19.15 19.10 -4.75
C GLU A 129 18.30 20.28 -4.29
N GLU A 130 17.05 20.02 -3.88
CA GLU A 130 16.14 21.06 -3.41
C GLU A 130 16.59 21.65 -2.06
N ARG A 131 17.17 20.84 -1.17
CA ARG A 131 17.83 21.33 0.05
C ARG A 131 19.00 22.26 -0.30
N ALA A 132 19.89 21.85 -1.20
CA ALA A 132 21.04 22.65 -1.62
C ALA A 132 20.63 23.94 -2.34
N ARG A 133 19.50 23.92 -3.07
CA ARG A 133 18.91 25.12 -3.68
C ARG A 133 18.42 26.09 -2.62
N LYS A 134 17.65 25.62 -1.64
CA LYS A 134 17.14 26.45 -0.54
C LYS A 134 18.27 27.06 0.29
N GLU A 135 19.33 26.30 0.54
CA GLU A 135 20.49 26.78 1.28
C GLU A 135 21.23 27.90 0.52
N ARG A 136 21.40 27.75 -0.80
CA ARG A 136 21.97 28.81 -1.67
C ARG A 136 21.12 30.08 -1.66
N LEU A 137 19.80 29.94 -1.75
CA LEU A 137 18.87 31.08 -1.66
C LEU A 137 18.92 31.74 -0.28
N GLY A 138 18.98 30.94 0.79
CA GLY A 138 19.12 31.43 2.17
C GLY A 138 20.38 32.27 2.33
N ARG A 139 21.54 31.77 1.90
CA ARG A 139 22.80 32.54 1.89
C ARG A 139 22.70 33.83 1.09
N GLY A 140 22.09 33.79 -0.10
CA GLY A 140 21.90 34.97 -0.93
C GLY A 140 21.04 36.05 -0.24
N LEU A 141 19.97 35.65 0.45
CA LEU A 141 19.11 36.55 1.23
C LEU A 141 19.84 37.15 2.43
N GLU A 142 20.68 36.37 3.11
CA GLU A 142 21.50 36.83 4.23
C GLU A 142 22.45 37.95 3.80
N VAL A 143 23.17 37.74 2.69
CA VAL A 143 24.07 38.74 2.10
C VAL A 143 23.31 40.00 1.71
N TYR A 144 22.14 39.87 1.10
CA TYR A 144 21.30 41.01 0.74
C TYR A 144 20.85 41.81 1.97
N ARG A 145 20.41 41.13 3.04
CA ARG A 145 20.02 41.77 4.31
C ARG A 145 21.19 42.52 4.94
N GLN A 146 22.38 41.91 4.98
CA GLN A 146 23.56 42.54 5.54
C GLN A 146 23.92 43.82 4.77
N ARG A 147 23.92 43.77 3.44
CA ARG A 147 24.19 44.96 2.60
C ARG A 147 23.21 46.10 2.87
N MET A 148 21.93 45.78 3.02
CA MET A 148 20.91 46.79 3.34
C MET A 148 21.12 47.42 4.73
N LEU A 149 21.56 46.63 5.71
CA LEU A 149 21.91 47.14 7.04
C LEU A 149 23.15 48.03 6.99
N ASP A 150 24.20 47.61 6.27
CA ASP A 150 25.43 48.38 6.10
C ASP A 150 25.15 49.73 5.41
N ASP A 151 24.35 49.73 4.35
CA ASP A 151 23.91 50.95 3.65
C ASP A 151 23.14 51.91 4.58
N TYR A 152 22.28 51.36 5.45
CA TYR A 152 21.54 52.15 6.44
C TYR A 152 22.46 52.76 7.50
N VAL A 153 23.38 51.97 8.05
CA VAL A 153 24.37 52.43 9.05
C VAL A 153 25.30 53.49 8.44
N ALA A 154 25.79 53.28 7.23
CA ALA A 154 26.63 54.25 6.52
C ALA A 154 25.91 55.59 6.34
N LYS A 155 24.63 55.57 5.91
CA LYS A 155 23.82 56.79 5.80
C LYS A 155 23.62 57.50 7.14
N LYS A 156 23.41 56.75 8.23
CA LYS A 156 23.25 57.34 9.57
C LYS A 156 24.56 57.98 10.04
N ASN A 157 25.69 57.31 9.86
CA ASN A 157 27.00 57.81 10.26
C ASN A 157 27.41 59.04 9.45
N GLY A 158 27.12 59.08 8.14
CA GLY A 158 27.33 60.28 7.33
C GLY A 158 26.58 61.50 7.87
N LYS A 159 25.29 61.34 8.20
CA LYS A 159 24.49 62.42 8.81
C LYS A 159 25.03 62.89 10.17
N LEU A 160 25.51 61.96 11.00
CA LEU A 160 26.13 62.32 12.28
C LEU A 160 27.42 63.11 12.06
N HIS A 161 28.27 62.70 11.11
CA HIS A 161 29.49 63.41 10.78
C HIS A 161 29.22 64.83 10.25
N ASP A 162 28.22 64.99 9.37
CA ASP A 162 27.82 66.30 8.86
C ASP A 162 27.32 67.21 9.99
N ALA A 163 26.54 66.66 10.93
CA ALA A 163 26.08 67.38 12.11
C ALA A 163 27.23 67.81 13.03
N GLU A 164 28.18 66.91 13.33
CA GLU A 164 29.38 67.24 14.12
C GLU A 164 30.24 68.30 13.43
N ALA A 165 30.41 68.22 12.12
CA ALA A 165 31.17 69.22 11.36
C ALA A 165 30.50 70.60 11.44
N THR A 166 29.16 70.63 11.36
CA THR A 166 28.37 71.85 11.51
C THR A 166 28.48 72.42 12.93
N GLU A 167 28.37 71.57 13.96
CA GLU A 167 28.52 71.96 15.36
C GLU A 167 29.90 72.57 15.62
N ARG A 168 30.99 71.89 15.20
CA ARG A 168 32.36 72.42 15.34
C ARG A 168 32.57 73.76 14.65
N HIS A 169 31.88 74.01 13.54
CA HIS A 169 31.95 75.30 12.85
C HIS A 169 31.17 76.40 13.58
N LEU A 170 30.08 76.05 14.25
CA LEU A 170 29.22 76.99 14.96
C LEU A 170 29.63 77.25 16.42
N SER A 171 30.31 76.31 17.09
CA SER A 171 30.80 76.48 18.47
C SER A 171 31.59 77.78 18.70
N PRO A 172 32.56 78.18 17.84
CA PRO A 172 33.29 79.43 18.02
C PRO A 172 32.40 80.66 17.91
N VAL A 173 31.37 80.62 17.04
CA VAL A 173 30.42 81.71 16.85
C VAL A 173 29.54 81.88 18.09
N VAL A 174 29.12 80.76 18.68
CA VAL A 174 28.32 80.75 19.92
C VAL A 174 29.17 81.24 21.11
N ASP A 175 30.41 80.78 21.23
CA ASP A 175 31.35 81.22 22.28
C ASP A 175 31.67 82.72 22.20
N GLN A 176 31.59 83.31 21.01
CA GLN A 176 31.83 84.74 20.76
C GLN A 176 30.59 85.61 21.05
N VAL A 177 29.40 85.02 21.13
CA VAL A 177 28.13 85.70 21.46
C VAL A 177 27.80 85.59 22.96
N LEU A 178 28.29 84.55 23.63
CA LEU A 178 28.00 84.26 25.04
C LEU A 178 29.08 84.72 26.03
N ASN A 179 30.29 85.05 25.57
CA ASN A 179 31.36 85.69 26.35
C ASN A 179 31.49 87.18 25.98
#